data_AF-A0A820JKZ5-F1
#
_entry.id   AF-A0A820JKZ5-F1
#
_cell.length_a   1.000
_cell.length_b   1.000
_cell.length_c   1.000
_cell.angle_alpha   90.00
_cell.angle_beta   90.00
_cell.angle_gamma   90.00
#
_symmetry.space_group_name_H-M   'P 1'
#
loop_
_entity.id
_entity.type
_entity.pdbx_description
1 polymer ?
#
loop_
_entity_poly.entity_id
_entity_poly.type
_entity_poly.pdbx_seq_one_letter_code
_entity_poly.pdbx_strand_id
1 'polypeptide(L)'
;MNAGRKRFGTNDLRGRVFLSSGMGGMSGAQPKACQLLGCIGVVAEVSEEAAKKRHDQGWCQELIYDLSELIERIRECRTKKLATSIGYVGNVVDVWERLATEKETLIDLGSDQTSCHTPYHGGYYPVQLSYDESRKCMKSDPEKFKELVHESLKRQVAAIDKLHERGMYFFDYGN
;
A
#
# COMPACT_ATOMS: atom_id res chain seq x y z
N MET A 1 14.77 -4.58 4.70
CA MET A 1 15.88 -4.34 5.67
C MET A 1 16.78 -3.16 5.29
N ASN A 2 17.34 -3.11 4.07
CA ASN A 2 18.27 -2.02 3.68
C ASN A 2 17.66 -0.62 3.76
N ALA A 3 16.41 -0.44 3.35
CA ALA A 3 15.70 0.84 3.51
C ALA A 3 15.67 1.29 4.99
N GLY A 4 15.36 0.36 5.90
CA GLY A 4 15.38 0.61 7.35
C GLY A 4 16.77 0.97 7.89
N ARG A 5 17.82 0.26 7.48
CA ARG A 5 19.20 0.62 7.83
C ARG A 5 19.58 2.02 7.34
N LYS A 6 19.29 2.33 6.08
CA LYS A 6 19.61 3.62 5.48
C LYS A 6 18.87 4.77 6.19
N ARG A 7 17.61 4.56 6.56
CA ARG A 7 16.76 5.61 7.14
C ARG A 7 16.92 5.77 8.65
N PHE A 8 17.12 4.68 9.39
CA PHE A 8 17.11 4.65 10.86
C PHE A 8 18.44 4.23 11.50
N GLY A 9 19.43 3.81 10.71
CA GLY A 9 20.72 3.34 11.24
C GLY A 9 20.66 2.02 12.02
N THR A 10 19.55 1.28 11.94
CA THR A 10 19.31 0.06 12.72
C THR A 10 18.71 -1.06 11.89
N ASN A 11 18.91 -2.30 12.34
CA ASN A 11 18.23 -3.49 11.85
C ASN A 11 16.91 -3.76 12.60
N ASP A 12 16.66 -3.09 13.72
CA ASP A 12 15.43 -3.25 14.50
C ASP A 12 14.31 -2.39 13.92
N LEU A 13 13.35 -3.05 13.27
CA LEU A 13 12.19 -2.39 12.66
C LEU A 13 10.90 -2.58 13.49
N ARG A 14 10.99 -3.08 14.72
CA ARG A 14 9.82 -3.25 15.59
C ARG A 14 9.13 -1.91 15.86
N GLY A 15 7.81 -1.88 15.62
CA GLY A 15 7.01 -0.66 15.72
C GLY A 15 7.20 0.34 14.56
N ARG A 16 8.00 0.01 13.54
CA ARG A 16 8.06 0.78 12.30
C ARG A 16 6.97 0.30 11.36
N VAL A 17 6.33 1.25 10.69
CA VAL A 17 5.26 0.98 9.74
C VAL A 17 5.78 1.16 8.31
N PHE A 18 5.58 0.14 7.49
CA PHE A 18 5.85 0.15 6.06
C PHE A 18 4.53 0.02 5.29
N LEU A 19 4.29 0.92 4.34
CA LEU A 19 3.12 0.88 3.45
C LEU A 19 3.60 0.67 2.02
N SER A 20 2.96 -0.26 1.33
CA SER A 20 3.13 -0.51 -0.09
C SER A 20 1.81 -0.94 -0.74
N SER A 21 1.87 -1.36 -1.99
CA SER A 21 0.74 -1.77 -2.81
C SER A 21 1.04 -3.03 -3.60
N GLY A 22 -0.03 -3.72 -3.99
CA GLY A 22 0.00 -4.90 -4.84
C GLY A 22 0.24 -6.20 -4.06
N MET A 23 -0.59 -7.20 -4.33
CA MET A 23 -0.45 -8.58 -3.87
C MET A 23 -0.45 -9.58 -5.03
N GLY A 24 -0.01 -9.13 -6.20
CA GLY A 24 0.18 -9.92 -7.41
C GLY A 24 1.31 -10.95 -7.30
N GLY A 25 1.86 -11.40 -8.42
CA GLY A 25 2.88 -12.45 -8.46
C GLY A 25 4.10 -12.16 -7.58
N MET A 26 4.80 -11.06 -7.85
CA MET A 26 5.99 -10.64 -7.10
C MET A 26 5.65 -9.80 -5.86
N SER A 27 4.73 -8.86 -6.00
CA SER A 27 4.35 -7.93 -4.92
C SER A 27 3.67 -8.63 -3.73
N GLY A 28 3.10 -9.82 -3.95
CA GLY A 28 2.56 -10.67 -2.88
C GLY A 28 3.57 -11.17 -1.84
N ALA A 29 4.89 -11.07 -2.10
CA ALA A 29 5.92 -11.42 -1.12
C ALA A 29 6.17 -10.32 -0.07
N GLN A 30 5.76 -9.07 -0.33
CA GLN A 30 6.01 -7.92 0.54
C GLN A 30 5.41 -8.08 1.96
N PRO A 31 4.15 -8.54 2.15
CA PRO A 31 3.58 -8.72 3.48
C PRO A 31 4.41 -9.69 4.33
N LYS A 32 4.78 -10.84 3.75
CA LYS A 32 5.60 -11.84 4.44
C LYS A 32 6.99 -11.32 4.78
N ALA A 33 7.60 -10.56 3.88
CA ALA A 33 8.89 -9.93 4.12
C ALA A 33 8.82 -8.98 5.33
N CYS A 34 7.78 -8.17 5.44
CA CYS A 34 7.60 -7.25 6.58
C CYS A 34 7.52 -7.99 7.92
N GLN A 35 6.71 -9.05 7.96
CA GLN A 35 6.58 -9.91 9.14
C GLN A 35 7.94 -10.49 9.57
N LEU A 36 8.70 -11.06 8.62
CA LEU A 36 10.01 -11.65 8.89
C LEU A 36 11.05 -10.61 9.33
N LEU A 37 10.93 -9.38 8.83
CA LEU A 37 11.79 -8.26 9.23
C LEU A 37 11.39 -7.62 10.56
N GLY A 38 10.27 -8.04 11.16
CA GLY A 38 9.79 -7.57 12.45
C GLY A 38 9.06 -6.22 12.41
N CYS A 39 8.72 -5.71 11.23
CA CYS A 39 7.98 -4.44 11.09
C CYS A 39 6.47 -4.67 10.88
N ILE A 40 5.72 -3.58 10.93
CA ILE A 40 4.29 -3.57 10.61
C ILE A 40 4.17 -3.31 9.11
N GLY A 41 3.85 -4.34 8.33
CA GLY A 41 3.63 -4.20 6.90
C GLY A 41 2.17 -3.93 6.59
N VAL A 42 1.87 -2.87 5.85
CA VAL A 42 0.56 -2.61 5.27
C VAL A 42 0.70 -2.69 3.76
N VAL A 43 -0.11 -3.53 3.12
CA VAL A 43 -0.09 -3.67 1.65
C VAL A 43 -1.52 -3.56 1.14
N ALA A 44 -1.79 -2.51 0.37
CA ALA A 44 -3.10 -2.31 -0.25
C ALA A 44 -3.22 -3.08 -1.57
N GLU A 45 -4.38 -3.70 -1.79
CA GLU A 45 -4.71 -4.45 -2.99
C GLU A 45 -6.19 -4.28 -3.32
N VAL A 46 -6.50 -3.89 -4.55
CA VAL A 46 -7.87 -3.67 -5.02
C VAL A 46 -8.58 -4.97 -5.40
N SER A 47 -7.82 -6.01 -5.78
CA SER A 47 -8.33 -7.34 -6.07
C SER A 47 -8.46 -8.15 -4.78
N GLU A 48 -9.68 -8.28 -4.27
CA GLU A 48 -9.95 -9.13 -3.10
C GLU A 48 -9.48 -10.57 -3.30
N GLU A 49 -9.62 -11.11 -4.52
CA GLU A 49 -9.13 -12.45 -4.87
C GLU A 49 -7.62 -12.57 -4.64
N ALA A 50 -6.84 -11.58 -5.09
CA ALA A 50 -5.39 -11.58 -4.90
C ALA A 50 -5.03 -11.47 -3.42
N ALA A 51 -5.70 -10.60 -2.67
CA ALA A 51 -5.48 -10.42 -1.24
C ALA A 51 -5.80 -11.70 -0.44
N LYS A 52 -6.98 -12.30 -0.66
CA LYS A 52 -7.39 -13.58 -0.05
C LYS A 52 -6.40 -14.69 -0.36
N LYS A 53 -5.97 -14.81 -1.61
CA LYS A 53 -4.96 -15.80 -2.00
C LYS A 53 -3.68 -15.68 -1.17
N ARG A 54 -3.21 -14.46 -0.86
CA ARG A 54 -2.00 -14.27 -0.04
C ARG A 54 -2.24 -14.52 1.44
N HIS A 55 -3.44 -14.20 1.91
CA HIS A 55 -3.86 -14.54 3.26
C HIS A 55 -3.93 -16.05 3.48
N ASP A 56 -4.61 -16.78 2.59
CA ASP A 56 -4.77 -18.25 2.65
C ASP A 56 -3.42 -18.98 2.56
N GLN A 57 -2.44 -18.39 1.86
CA GLN A 57 -1.06 -18.88 1.80
C GLN A 57 -0.24 -18.63 3.08
N GLY A 58 -0.79 -17.89 4.06
CA GLY A 58 -0.07 -17.45 5.25
C GLY A 58 1.00 -16.38 4.97
N TRP A 59 0.92 -15.74 3.80
CA TRP A 59 1.85 -14.68 3.39
C TRP A 59 1.41 -13.31 3.91
N CYS A 60 0.10 -13.11 4.09
CA CYS A 60 -0.48 -11.94 4.76
C CYS A 60 -1.26 -12.38 6.02
N GLN A 61 -1.08 -11.70 7.16
CA GLN A 61 -1.66 -12.18 8.44
C GLN A 61 -3.10 -11.75 8.64
N GLU A 62 -3.47 -10.57 8.15
CA GLU A 62 -4.76 -9.95 8.43
C GLU A 62 -5.28 -9.31 7.14
N LEU A 63 -6.60 -9.37 6.91
CA LEU A 63 -7.26 -8.61 5.86
C LEU A 63 -8.22 -7.61 6.49
N ILE A 64 -8.14 -6.36 6.06
CA ILE A 64 -9.00 -5.27 6.49
C ILE A 64 -9.66 -4.63 5.27
N TYR A 65 -10.94 -4.30 5.41
CA TYR A 65 -11.77 -3.78 4.33
C TYR A 65 -12.21 -2.33 4.58
N ASP A 66 -12.21 -1.88 5.84
CA ASP A 66 -12.54 -0.51 6.21
C ASP A 66 -11.28 0.31 6.45
N LEU A 67 -11.24 1.49 5.85
CA LEU A 67 -10.09 2.39 5.95
C LEU A 67 -9.89 2.91 7.37
N SER A 68 -10.95 3.14 8.15
CA SER A 68 -10.83 3.62 9.52
C SER A 68 -10.34 2.53 10.46
N GLU A 69 -10.84 1.30 10.28
CA GLU A 69 -10.31 0.12 10.96
C GLU A 69 -8.81 -0.08 10.68
N LEU A 70 -8.37 0.13 9.43
CA LEU A 70 -6.95 0.05 9.07
C LEU A 70 -6.10 1.03 9.88
N ILE A 71 -6.52 2.30 9.98
CA ILE A 71 -5.77 3.31 10.73
C ILE A 71 -5.69 2.96 12.22
N GLU A 72 -6.80 2.53 12.83
CA GLU A 72 -6.80 2.08 14.22
C GLU A 72 -5.89 0.87 14.44
N ARG A 73 -5.91 -0.09 13.49
CA ARG A 73 -5.03 -1.25 13.56
C ARG A 73 -3.56 -0.88 13.47
N ILE A 74 -3.19 0.07 12.62
CA ILE A 74 -1.81 0.58 12.54
C ILE A 74 -1.39 1.19 13.89
N ARG A 75 -2.25 2.01 14.52
CA ARG A 75 -1.99 2.61 15.84
C ARG A 75 -1.77 1.55 16.92
N GLU A 76 -2.63 0.54 16.95
CA GLU A 76 -2.55 -0.55 17.91
C GLU A 76 -1.25 -1.34 17.75
N CYS A 77 -0.97 -1.80 16.53
CA CYS A 77 0.24 -2.56 16.20
C CYS A 77 1.51 -1.77 16.53
N ARG A 78 1.49 -0.46 16.27
CA ARG A 78 2.63 0.43 16.57
C ARG A 78 2.87 0.55 18.06
N THR A 79 1.82 0.81 18.85
CA THR A 79 1.88 0.90 20.31
C THR A 79 2.43 -0.38 20.92
N LYS A 80 1.98 -1.54 20.43
CA LYS A 80 2.38 -2.87 20.90
C LYS A 80 3.68 -3.38 20.25
N LYS A 81 4.24 -2.66 19.28
CA LYS A 81 5.40 -3.06 18.45
C LYS A 81 5.25 -4.46 17.84
N LEU A 82 4.05 -4.79 17.37
CA LEU A 82 3.76 -6.10 16.78
C LEU A 82 4.42 -6.24 15.40
N ALA A 83 5.05 -7.37 15.16
CA ALA A 83 5.45 -7.78 13.83
C ALA A 83 4.26 -8.47 13.14
N THR A 84 3.61 -7.78 12.22
CA THR A 84 2.45 -8.30 11.48
C THR A 84 2.44 -7.79 10.05
N SER A 85 1.61 -8.39 9.21
CA SER A 85 1.28 -7.86 7.90
C SER A 85 -0.22 -7.79 7.68
N ILE A 86 -0.67 -6.61 7.27
CA ILE A 86 -2.06 -6.22 7.09
C ILE A 86 -2.28 -5.98 5.60
N GLY A 87 -3.19 -6.75 5.01
CA GLY A 87 -3.69 -6.53 3.67
C GLY A 87 -4.90 -5.62 3.73
N TYR A 88 -4.82 -4.44 3.12
CA TYR A 88 -5.99 -3.58 2.94
C TYR A 88 -6.64 -3.90 1.60
N VAL A 89 -7.89 -4.36 1.62
CA VAL A 89 -8.66 -4.65 0.41
C VAL A 89 -9.31 -3.35 -0.08
N GLY A 90 -8.59 -2.62 -0.91
CA GLY A 90 -8.97 -1.30 -1.38
C GLY A 90 -7.82 -0.59 -2.10
N ASN A 91 -8.03 0.66 -2.49
CA ASN A 91 -7.03 1.41 -3.24
C ASN A 91 -5.94 1.96 -2.31
N VAL A 92 -4.67 1.83 -2.71
CA VAL A 92 -3.54 2.38 -1.94
C VAL A 92 -3.61 3.91 -1.83
N VAL A 93 -4.19 4.60 -2.81
CA VAL A 93 -4.31 6.06 -2.80
C VAL A 93 -5.20 6.53 -1.66
N ASP A 94 -6.29 5.81 -1.35
CA ASP A 94 -7.14 6.13 -0.18
C ASP A 94 -6.32 6.04 1.12
N VAL A 95 -5.44 5.04 1.23
CA VAL A 95 -4.57 4.87 2.40
C VAL A 95 -3.56 6.02 2.49
N TRP A 96 -2.91 6.39 1.38
CA TRP A 96 -1.98 7.51 1.34
C TRP A 96 -2.65 8.84 1.72
N GLU A 97 -3.79 9.14 1.10
CA GLU A 97 -4.54 10.36 1.38
C GLU A 97 -5.02 10.39 2.83
N ARG A 98 -5.56 9.27 3.34
CA ARG A 98 -5.98 9.15 4.73
C ARG A 98 -4.82 9.42 5.69
N LEU A 99 -3.69 8.74 5.51
CA LEU A 99 -2.50 8.95 6.35
C LEU A 99 -2.00 10.40 6.31
N ALA A 100 -2.09 11.06 5.15
CA ALA A 100 -1.71 12.46 5.01
C ALA A 100 -2.61 13.41 5.83
N THR A 101 -3.86 13.03 6.11
CA THR A 101 -4.79 13.79 6.96
C THR A 101 -4.61 13.55 8.46
N GLU A 102 -4.04 12.41 8.86
CA GLU A 102 -3.83 12.09 10.28
C GLU A 102 -2.82 13.04 10.92
N LYS A 103 -3.06 13.48 12.16
CA LYS A 103 -2.21 14.47 12.84
C LYS A 103 -0.84 13.92 13.18
N GLU A 104 -0.77 12.67 13.61
CA GLU A 104 0.46 11.97 13.92
C GLU A 104 1.06 11.28 12.69
N THR A 105 2.39 11.16 12.65
CA THR A 105 3.10 10.46 11.58
C THR A 105 3.02 8.95 11.79
N LEU A 106 1.98 8.30 11.27
CA LEU A 106 1.75 6.85 11.41
C LEU A 106 2.63 5.97 10.52
N ILE A 107 3.27 6.55 9.50
CA ILE A 107 4.04 5.82 8.50
C ILE A 107 5.53 6.19 8.56
N ASP A 108 6.41 5.19 8.50
CA ASP A 108 7.86 5.39 8.59
C ASP A 108 8.52 5.18 7.22
N LEU A 109 8.11 4.14 6.48
CA LEU A 109 8.62 3.76 5.18
C LEU A 109 7.46 3.60 4.18
N GLY A 110 7.66 4.04 2.94
CA GLY A 110 6.68 3.88 1.86
C GLY A 110 7.31 3.34 0.58
N SER A 111 6.54 2.58 -0.18
CA SER A 111 6.88 2.17 -1.55
C SER A 111 5.60 1.90 -2.36
N ASP A 112 5.74 1.48 -3.61
CA ASP A 112 4.66 1.03 -4.47
C ASP A 112 5.14 -0.14 -5.32
N GLN A 113 4.31 -1.17 -5.47
CA GLN A 113 4.61 -2.31 -6.35
C GLN A 113 3.38 -2.74 -7.16
N THR A 114 2.51 -1.77 -7.50
CA THR A 114 1.52 -1.94 -8.57
C THR A 114 2.23 -2.20 -9.91
N SER A 115 1.56 -2.69 -10.93
CA SER A 115 2.21 -2.96 -12.23
C SER A 115 2.17 -1.73 -13.14
N CYS A 116 2.83 -0.66 -12.71
CA CYS A 116 2.85 0.64 -13.40
C CYS A 116 3.53 0.61 -14.77
N HIS A 117 4.31 -0.42 -15.10
CA HIS A 117 4.77 -0.69 -16.47
C HIS A 117 3.63 -1.00 -17.47
N THR A 118 2.43 -1.37 -17.01
CA THR A 118 1.23 -1.60 -17.84
C THR A 118 -0.01 -0.91 -17.27
N PRO A 119 0.05 0.41 -17.00
CA PRO A 119 -0.89 1.09 -16.10
C PRO A 119 -2.30 1.16 -16.69
N TYR A 120 -2.43 1.15 -18.02
CA TYR A 120 -3.71 1.23 -18.74
C TYR A 120 -4.31 -0.14 -19.11
N HIS A 121 -3.60 -1.23 -18.80
CA HIS A 121 -3.99 -2.59 -19.18
C HIS A 121 -4.18 -3.50 -17.95
N GLY A 122 -4.66 -2.91 -16.85
CA GLY A 122 -4.94 -3.61 -15.61
C GLY A 122 -3.74 -3.74 -14.67
N GLY A 123 -2.66 -3.01 -14.93
CA GLY A 123 -1.52 -2.92 -14.02
C GLY A 123 -1.70 -1.89 -12.90
N TYR A 124 -2.51 -0.86 -13.13
CA TYR A 124 -2.88 0.16 -12.14
C TYR A 124 -4.40 0.41 -12.18
N TYR A 125 -5.00 0.63 -11.01
CA TYR A 125 -6.45 0.86 -10.86
C TYR A 125 -6.68 2.24 -10.23
N PRO A 126 -7.43 3.14 -10.90
CA PRO A 126 -7.67 4.49 -10.42
C PRO A 126 -8.55 4.50 -9.17
N VAL A 127 -8.23 5.35 -8.19
CA VAL A 127 -8.96 5.46 -6.90
C VAL A 127 -10.41 5.92 -7.04
N GLN A 128 -10.73 6.59 -8.13
CA GLN A 128 -12.05 7.14 -8.44
C GLN A 128 -13.07 6.05 -8.78
N LEU A 129 -12.62 4.84 -9.09
CA LEU A 129 -13.46 3.71 -9.48
C LEU A 129 -13.20 2.52 -8.58
N SER A 130 -14.24 1.74 -8.30
CA SER A 130 -14.05 0.40 -7.75
C SER A 130 -13.27 -0.50 -8.71
N TYR A 131 -12.81 -1.65 -8.22
CA TYR A 131 -12.12 -2.65 -9.04
C TYR A 131 -12.97 -3.11 -10.24
N ASP A 132 -14.26 -3.39 -10.01
CA ASP A 132 -15.18 -3.84 -11.06
C ASP A 132 -15.52 -2.73 -12.06
N GLU A 133 -15.72 -1.50 -11.58
CA GLU A 133 -15.94 -0.34 -12.45
C GLU A 133 -14.72 -0.05 -13.32
N SER A 134 -13.52 -0.15 -12.76
CA SER A 134 -12.26 -0.01 -13.48
C SER A 134 -12.15 -1.03 -14.62
N ARG A 135 -12.47 -2.31 -14.35
CA ARG A 135 -12.44 -3.36 -15.38
C ARG A 135 -13.45 -3.13 -16.49
N LYS A 136 -14.62 -2.56 -16.17
CA LYS A 136 -15.63 -2.17 -17.17
C LYS A 136 -15.15 -0.98 -17.99
N CYS A 137 -14.74 0.10 -17.34
CA CYS A 137 -14.27 1.34 -17.95
C CYS A 137 -13.08 1.10 -18.90
N MET A 138 -12.10 0.29 -18.48
CA MET A 138 -10.94 -0.07 -19.31
C MET A 138 -11.33 -0.71 -20.66
N LYS A 139 -12.49 -1.37 -20.75
CA LYS A 139 -13.00 -1.96 -21.99
C LYS A 139 -13.94 -1.02 -22.75
N SER A 140 -14.84 -0.34 -22.03
CA SER A 140 -15.89 0.46 -22.64
C SER A 140 -15.44 1.86 -23.05
N ASP A 141 -14.49 2.45 -22.31
CA ASP A 141 -13.94 3.78 -22.56
C ASP A 141 -12.46 3.84 -22.11
N PRO A 142 -11.54 3.30 -22.94
CA PRO A 142 -10.12 3.24 -22.60
C PRO A 142 -9.46 4.60 -22.43
N GLU A 143 -9.91 5.62 -23.16
CA GLU A 143 -9.37 6.98 -23.02
C GLU A 143 -9.78 7.58 -21.68
N LYS A 144 -11.04 7.42 -21.27
CA LYS A 144 -11.46 7.84 -19.94
C LYS A 144 -10.71 7.11 -18.83
N PHE A 145 -10.47 5.80 -19.01
CA PHE A 145 -9.68 5.03 -18.06
C PHE A 145 -8.26 5.60 -17.90
N LYS A 146 -7.58 5.94 -19.00
CA LYS A 146 -6.25 6.57 -18.96
C LYS A 146 -6.26 7.91 -18.22
N GLU A 147 -7.26 8.76 -18.46
CA GLU A 147 -7.41 10.04 -17.74
C GLU A 147 -7.51 9.82 -16.24
N LEU A 148 -8.37 8.88 -15.81
CA LEU A 148 -8.57 8.56 -14.40
C LEU A 148 -7.33 7.97 -13.75
N VAL A 149 -6.62 7.09 -14.44
CA VAL A 149 -5.31 6.56 -13.98
C VAL A 149 -4.33 7.69 -13.76
N HIS A 150 -4.22 8.63 -14.70
CA HIS A 150 -3.31 9.76 -14.58
C HIS A 150 -3.68 10.70 -13.43
N GLU A 151 -4.97 10.94 -13.20
CA GLU A 151 -5.45 11.76 -12.08
C GLU A 151 -5.21 11.07 -10.73
N SER A 152 -5.45 9.75 -10.65
CA SER A 152 -5.15 8.93 -9.47
C SER A 152 -3.66 8.95 -9.11
N LEU A 153 -2.77 8.83 -10.10
CA LEU A 153 -1.32 8.90 -9.88
C LEU A 153 -0.87 10.26 -9.34
N LYS A 154 -1.46 11.36 -9.83
CA LYS A 154 -1.19 12.70 -9.30
C LYS A 154 -1.60 12.82 -7.83
N ARG A 155 -2.77 12.28 -7.48
CA ARG A 155 -3.24 12.24 -6.08
C ARG A 155 -2.33 11.40 -5.20
N GLN A 156 -1.91 10.23 -5.69
CA GLN A 156 -0.97 9.35 -5.00
C GLN A 156 0.33 10.09 -4.67
N VAL A 157 0.97 10.70 -5.67
CA VAL A 157 2.24 11.42 -5.48
C VAL A 157 2.05 12.61 -4.54
N ALA A 158 0.98 13.40 -4.69
CA ALA A 158 0.71 14.54 -3.81
C ALA A 158 0.53 14.12 -2.33
N ALA A 159 -0.08 12.97 -2.06
CA ALA A 159 -0.20 12.44 -0.71
C ALA A 159 1.14 11.92 -0.17
N ILE A 160 1.92 11.23 -1.01
CA ILE A 160 3.27 10.76 -0.69
C ILE A 160 4.20 11.95 -0.36
N ASP A 161 4.15 13.03 -1.14
CA ASP A 161 4.95 14.24 -0.92
C ASP A 161 4.65 14.86 0.46
N LYS A 162 3.37 15.02 0.80
CA LYS A 162 2.95 15.51 2.13
C LYS A 162 3.48 14.63 3.27
N LEU A 163 3.47 13.32 3.09
CA LEU A 163 3.98 12.38 4.09
C LEU A 163 5.52 12.40 4.16
N HIS A 164 6.18 12.61 3.02
CA HIS A 164 7.62 12.77 2.93
C HIS A 164 8.10 14.02 3.67
N GLU A 165 7.43 15.15 3.48
CA GLU A 165 7.68 16.40 4.23
C GLU A 165 7.53 16.19 5.75
N ARG A 166 6.67 15.25 6.16
CA ARG A 166 6.45 14.84 7.57
C ARG A 166 7.42 13.75 8.05
N GLY A 167 8.42 13.41 7.25
CA GLY A 167 9.54 12.55 7.64
C GLY A 167 9.47 11.10 7.16
N MET A 168 8.42 10.71 6.42
CA MET A 168 8.34 9.39 5.78
C MET A 168 9.45 9.25 4.73
N TYR A 169 10.07 8.07 4.66
CA TYR A 169 10.98 7.74 3.56
C TYR A 169 10.28 6.90 2.50
N PHE A 170 10.05 7.48 1.34
CA PHE A 170 9.55 6.77 0.16
C PHE A 170 10.71 6.29 -0.72
N PHE A 171 10.57 5.12 -1.33
CA PHE A 171 11.46 4.66 -2.38
C PHE A 171 10.69 3.89 -3.46
N ASP A 172 11.09 4.12 -4.70
CA ASP A 172 10.59 3.40 -5.87
C ASP A 172 11.04 1.92 -5.86
N TYR A 173 10.15 1.02 -6.31
CA TYR A 173 10.41 -0.42 -6.36
C TYR A 173 10.68 -0.95 -7.79
N GLY A 174 10.85 -0.05 -8.76
CA GLY A 174 11.17 -0.35 -10.16
C GLY A 174 10.01 -0.96 -10.95
N ASN A 175 8.79 -0.44 -10.75
CA ASN A 175 7.54 -1.05 -11.19
C ASN A 175 6.83 -0.41 -12.39
#